data_AF-Q0CF65-F1
#
_entry.id   AF-Q0CF65-F1
#
_cell.length_a   1.000
_cell.length_b   1.000
_cell.length_c   1.000
_cell.angle_alpha   90.00
_cell.angle_beta   90.00
_cell.angle_gamma   90.00
#
_symmetry.space_group_name_H-M   'P 1'
#
loop_
_entity.id
_entity.type
_entity.pdbx_description
1 polymer ?
#
loop_
_entity_poly.entity_id
_entity_poly.type
_entity_poly.pdbx_seq_one_letter_code
_entity_poly.pdbx_strand_id
1 'polypeptide(L)'
;MHETLKARDDAAWYFFMETDTYVQWANLLNWLMRFNPDEPFYLGNQMQIGDVIFAHGGSGFVLSQPALKRVVDYHSTRVAEWDTYTDHHWAGDCVLGKALQDAGVGLLWSWPMMQGSNPWFFDYLSPAFGKTPWCYPPVTYHHMTPEGVQAMWDFEQMQSRQDREANVLYRDVFQTLIQPRLSQNEPDWDNESPDVTEGVASVADCQAQCALDAECLQYSYEPGRCLTSKLVRRGSHKPGVISGWMAERINQVVAELGPCQDINWIHP
;
A
#
# COMPACT_ATOMS: atom_id res chain seq x y z
N MET A 1 8.98 5.54 -21.26
CA MET A 1 9.89 6.63 -20.82
C MET A 1 10.21 7.61 -21.94
N HIS A 2 10.75 7.16 -23.08
CA HIS A 2 10.97 8.03 -24.26
C HIS A 2 9.74 8.85 -24.67
N GLU A 3 8.60 8.18 -24.88
CA GLU A 3 7.36 8.88 -25.26
C GLU A 3 6.86 9.83 -24.16
N THR A 4 7.08 9.51 -22.88
CA THR A 4 6.74 10.40 -21.76
C THR A 4 7.52 11.70 -21.84
N LEU A 5 8.84 11.61 -22.01
CA LEU A 5 9.71 12.78 -22.11
C LEU A 5 9.41 13.60 -23.37
N LYS A 6 9.12 12.93 -24.49
CA LYS A 6 8.70 13.59 -25.74
C LYS A 6 7.37 14.32 -25.61
N ALA A 7 6.42 13.77 -24.87
CA ALA A 7 5.11 14.38 -24.67
C ALA A 7 5.18 15.62 -23.78
N ARG A 8 6.06 15.62 -22.78
CA ARG A 8 6.31 16.75 -21.90
C ARG A 8 7.71 16.63 -21.30
N ASP A 9 8.62 17.53 -21.64
CA ASP A 9 10.02 17.52 -21.19
C ASP A 9 10.35 18.56 -20.11
N ASP A 10 9.37 19.42 -19.80
CA ASP A 10 9.45 20.54 -18.85
C ASP A 10 8.73 20.26 -17.51
N ALA A 11 8.02 19.13 -17.38
CA ALA A 11 7.40 18.75 -16.11
C ALA A 11 8.46 18.40 -15.07
N ALA A 12 8.28 18.89 -13.83
CA ALA A 12 9.15 18.57 -12.69
C ALA A 12 9.02 17.11 -12.23
N TRP A 13 7.79 16.58 -12.28
CA TRP A 13 7.43 15.26 -11.77
C TRP A 13 6.57 14.50 -12.79
N TYR A 14 6.79 13.19 -12.88
CA TYR A 14 6.03 12.24 -13.69
C TYR A 14 5.52 11.15 -12.77
N PHE A 15 4.20 11.08 -12.60
CA PHE A 15 3.55 10.03 -11.84
C PHE A 15 2.92 9.01 -12.79
N PHE A 16 3.28 7.75 -12.62
CA PHE A 16 2.77 6.62 -13.39
C PHE A 16 1.85 5.80 -12.48
N MET A 17 0.69 5.39 -13.00
CA MET A 17 -0.33 4.65 -12.27
C MET A 17 -1.09 3.69 -13.20
N GLU A 18 -1.75 2.70 -12.62
CA GLU A 18 -2.65 1.78 -13.34
C GLU A 18 -4.12 2.20 -13.18
N THR A 19 -5.01 1.63 -13.98
CA THR A 19 -6.44 2.03 -14.03
C THR A 19 -7.24 1.66 -12.78
N ASP A 20 -6.75 0.71 -11.99
CA ASP A 20 -7.30 0.26 -10.71
C ASP A 20 -6.48 0.79 -9.51
N THR A 21 -5.79 1.91 -9.70
CA THR A 21 -5.04 2.60 -8.65
C THR A 21 -5.79 3.86 -8.21
N TYR A 22 -6.14 3.94 -6.94
CA TYR A 22 -6.70 5.14 -6.33
C TYR A 22 -5.57 6.05 -5.83
N VAL A 23 -5.72 7.37 -6.00
CA VAL A 23 -4.69 8.36 -5.68
C VAL A 23 -5.25 9.43 -4.75
N GLN A 24 -4.65 9.56 -3.56
CA GLN A 24 -4.85 10.71 -2.68
C GLN A 24 -4.05 11.91 -3.23
N TRP A 25 -4.64 12.68 -4.13
CA TRP A 25 -3.93 13.77 -4.83
C TRP A 25 -3.33 14.83 -3.89
N ALA A 26 -4.05 15.22 -2.83
CA ALA A 26 -3.54 16.18 -1.86
C ALA A 26 -2.26 15.66 -1.17
N ASN A 27 -2.26 14.39 -0.76
CA ASN A 27 -1.12 13.75 -0.13
C ASN A 27 0.06 13.63 -1.11
N LEU A 28 -0.19 13.24 -2.37
CA LEU A 28 0.85 13.16 -3.41
C LEU A 28 1.54 14.52 -3.60
N LEU A 29 0.76 15.59 -3.81
CA LEU A 29 1.31 16.92 -4.08
C LEU A 29 2.06 17.46 -2.85
N ASN A 30 1.50 17.31 -1.65
CA ASN A 30 2.15 17.72 -0.40
C ASN A 30 3.43 16.92 -0.10
N TRP A 31 3.49 15.67 -0.54
CA TRP A 31 4.71 14.88 -0.46
C TRP A 31 5.79 15.41 -1.40
N LEU A 32 5.46 15.60 -2.68
CA LEU A 32 6.43 16.01 -3.70
C LEU A 32 6.99 17.41 -3.47
N MET A 33 6.25 18.31 -2.81
CA MET A 33 6.76 19.63 -2.39
C MET A 33 7.93 19.57 -1.40
N ARG A 34 8.20 18.40 -0.81
CA ARG A 34 9.29 18.20 0.17
C ARG A 34 10.61 17.81 -0.48
N PHE A 35 10.62 17.62 -1.80
CA PHE A 35 11.78 17.21 -2.57
C PHE A 35 12.28 18.35 -3.44
N ASN A 36 13.58 18.35 -3.72
CA ASN A 36 14.15 19.19 -4.77
C ASN A 36 13.88 18.55 -6.15
N PRO A 37 13.04 19.12 -7.02
CA PRO A 37 12.72 18.50 -8.31
C PRO A 37 13.91 18.42 -9.28
N ASP A 38 15.00 19.16 -9.00
CA ASP A 38 16.24 19.14 -9.80
C ASP A 38 17.16 17.95 -9.46
N GLU A 39 16.77 17.11 -8.49
CA GLU A 39 17.48 15.88 -8.12
C GLU A 39 16.81 14.62 -8.71
N PRO A 40 17.59 13.57 -9.01
CA PRO A 40 17.13 12.37 -9.72
C PRO A 40 16.38 11.40 -8.78
N PHE A 41 15.16 11.73 -8.41
CA PHE A 41 14.30 10.85 -7.59
C PHE A 41 13.54 9.80 -8.41
N TYR A 42 13.54 8.57 -7.88
CA TYR A 42 12.65 7.47 -8.23
C TYR A 42 11.95 6.99 -6.97
N LEU A 43 10.64 7.20 -6.87
CA LEU A 43 9.83 6.96 -5.66
C LEU A 43 8.80 5.87 -5.94
N GLY A 44 8.66 4.89 -5.05
CA GLY A 44 7.61 3.89 -5.17
C GLY A 44 7.63 2.80 -4.10
N ASN A 45 6.61 1.95 -4.12
CA ASN A 45 6.52 0.81 -3.22
C ASN A 45 7.50 -0.29 -3.64
N GLN A 46 8.45 -0.62 -2.77
CA GLN A 46 9.54 -1.53 -3.11
C GLN A 46 9.08 -2.99 -3.32
N MET A 47 9.56 -3.59 -4.40
CA MET A 47 9.47 -5.01 -4.72
C MET A 47 10.85 -5.53 -5.11
N GLN A 48 11.02 -6.85 -5.13
CA GLN A 48 12.29 -7.47 -5.46
C GLN A 48 12.09 -8.73 -6.33
N ILE A 49 12.87 -8.82 -7.40
CA ILE A 49 13.03 -10.02 -8.23
C ILE A 49 14.52 -10.25 -8.42
N GLY A 50 15.03 -11.37 -7.93
CA GLY A 50 16.48 -11.61 -7.89
C GLY A 50 17.20 -10.55 -7.05
N ASP A 51 18.17 -9.88 -7.66
CA ASP A 51 18.96 -8.80 -7.07
C ASP A 51 18.42 -7.38 -7.39
N VAL A 52 17.38 -7.28 -8.22
CA VAL A 52 16.78 -6.00 -8.62
C VAL A 52 15.70 -5.60 -7.64
N ILE A 53 15.85 -4.40 -7.07
CA ILE A 53 14.81 -3.73 -6.26
C ILE A 53 14.18 -2.63 -7.11
N PHE A 54 12.86 -2.64 -7.23
CA PHE A 54 12.10 -1.75 -8.12
C PHE A 54 10.78 -1.30 -7.49
N ALA A 55 10.21 -0.23 -8.02
CA ALA A 55 8.87 0.20 -7.63
C ALA A 55 7.82 -0.68 -8.30
N HIS A 56 6.88 -1.22 -7.52
CA HIS A 56 5.72 -1.95 -8.02
C HIS A 56 4.88 -1.09 -8.97
N GLY A 57 4.65 -1.56 -10.20
CA GLY A 57 3.90 -0.82 -11.22
C GLY A 57 2.48 -0.45 -10.77
N GLY A 58 1.75 -1.40 -10.20
CA GLY A 58 0.38 -1.21 -9.73
C GLY A 58 0.25 -0.23 -8.57
N SER A 59 1.25 -0.14 -7.67
CA SER A 59 1.24 0.87 -6.61
C SER A 59 1.37 2.30 -7.15
N GLY A 60 1.72 2.44 -8.42
CA GLY A 60 2.23 3.66 -9.01
C GLY A 60 3.67 3.94 -8.58
N PHE A 61 4.30 4.84 -9.32
CA PHE A 61 5.65 5.33 -9.00
C PHE A 61 5.85 6.73 -9.56
N VAL A 62 6.79 7.48 -8.97
CA VAL A 62 7.12 8.84 -9.37
C VAL A 62 8.56 8.89 -9.86
N LEU A 63 8.77 9.57 -10.99
CA LEU A 63 10.09 9.99 -11.46
C LEU A 63 10.15 11.52 -11.44
N SER A 64 11.25 12.06 -10.92
CA SER A 64 11.64 13.44 -11.19
C SER A 64 12.07 13.59 -12.66
N GLN A 65 12.08 14.82 -13.17
CA GLN A 65 12.57 15.09 -14.53
C GLN A 65 14.01 14.62 -14.77
N PRO A 66 14.99 14.88 -13.87
CA PRO A 66 16.35 14.42 -14.07
C PRO A 66 16.45 12.88 -14.06
N ALA A 67 15.65 12.19 -13.24
CA ALA A 67 15.58 10.73 -13.25
C ALA A 67 15.07 10.19 -14.60
N LEU A 68 13.98 10.77 -15.12
CA LEU A 68 13.42 10.38 -16.41
C LEU A 68 14.42 10.62 -17.56
N LYS A 69 15.09 11.79 -17.58
CA LYS A 69 16.10 12.10 -18.59
C LYS A 69 17.28 11.12 -18.54
N ARG A 70 17.78 10.80 -17.34
CA ARG A 70 18.88 9.84 -17.16
C ARG A 70 18.57 8.46 -17.72
N VAL A 71 17.40 7.89 -17.41
CA VAL A 71 17.05 6.56 -17.93
C VAL A 71 16.81 6.58 -19.44
N VAL A 72 16.26 7.67 -19.99
CA VAL A 72 16.10 7.84 -21.44
C VAL A 72 17.46 7.92 -22.14
N ASP A 73 18.40 8.73 -21.65
CA ASP A 73 19.75 8.85 -22.20
C ASP A 73 20.52 7.52 -22.10
N TYR A 74 20.41 6.85 -20.95
CA TYR A 74 21.02 5.55 -20.71
C TYR A 74 20.52 4.49 -21.70
N HIS A 75 19.20 4.40 -21.90
CA HIS A 75 18.56 3.47 -22.82
C HIS A 75 18.83 3.84 -24.30
N SER A 76 18.91 5.12 -24.65
CA SER A 76 19.09 5.59 -26.05
C SER A 76 20.33 5.02 -26.72
N THR A 77 21.37 4.73 -25.95
CA THR A 77 22.64 4.17 -26.44
C THR A 77 22.70 2.64 -26.37
N ARG A 78 21.64 2.00 -25.87
CA ARG A 78 21.60 0.57 -25.49
C ARG A 78 20.28 -0.13 -25.88
N VAL A 79 19.57 0.37 -26.90
CA VAL A 79 18.24 -0.13 -27.28
C VAL A 79 18.21 -1.65 -27.49
N ALA A 80 19.13 -2.20 -28.29
CA ALA A 80 19.14 -3.64 -28.59
C ALA A 80 19.44 -4.53 -27.35
N GLU A 81 20.25 -4.02 -26.42
CA GLU A 81 20.53 -4.70 -25.14
C GLU A 81 19.25 -4.77 -24.30
N TRP A 82 18.55 -3.65 -24.15
CA TRP A 82 17.32 -3.57 -23.36
C TRP A 82 16.14 -4.27 -24.01
N ASP A 83 16.05 -4.30 -25.35
CA ASP A 83 15.07 -5.11 -26.07
C ASP A 83 15.27 -6.59 -25.74
N THR A 84 16.52 -7.07 -25.76
CA THR A 84 16.87 -8.46 -25.42
C THR A 84 16.57 -8.77 -23.95
N TYR A 85 16.94 -7.87 -23.04
CA TYR A 85 16.68 -8.05 -21.61
C TYR A 85 15.17 -8.11 -21.33
N THR A 86 14.40 -7.21 -21.95
CA THR A 86 12.94 -7.15 -21.80
C THR A 86 12.26 -8.42 -22.33
N ASP A 87 12.71 -8.95 -23.47
CA ASP A 87 12.17 -10.19 -24.05
C ASP A 87 12.30 -11.41 -23.13
N HIS A 88 13.31 -11.41 -22.26
CA HIS A 88 13.56 -12.49 -21.30
C HIS A 88 13.00 -12.21 -19.89
N HIS A 89 12.21 -11.13 -19.70
CA HIS A 89 11.71 -10.75 -18.39
C HIS A 89 10.19 -10.50 -18.41
N TRP A 90 9.45 -11.21 -17.54
CA TRP A 90 7.99 -11.13 -17.52
C TRP A 90 7.43 -9.87 -16.82
N ALA A 91 8.22 -9.25 -15.93
CA ALA A 91 7.81 -8.07 -15.17
C ALA A 91 8.49 -6.80 -15.72
N GLY A 92 7.70 -5.93 -16.36
CA GLY A 92 8.22 -4.70 -17.00
C GLY A 92 8.62 -3.60 -16.02
N ASP A 93 8.00 -3.55 -14.83
CA ASP A 93 8.37 -2.65 -13.74
C ASP A 93 9.75 -3.02 -13.15
N CYS A 94 10.07 -4.31 -13.05
CA CYS A 94 11.40 -4.79 -12.72
C CYS A 94 12.45 -4.38 -13.78
N VAL A 95 12.13 -4.54 -15.07
CA VAL A 95 13.00 -4.09 -16.17
C VAL A 95 13.29 -2.58 -16.06
N LEU A 96 12.26 -1.77 -15.83
CA LEU A 96 12.41 -0.33 -15.65
C LEU A 96 13.22 0.02 -14.41
N GLY A 97 12.96 -0.64 -13.27
CA GLY A 97 13.70 -0.42 -12.03
C GLY A 97 15.18 -0.75 -12.19
N LYS A 98 15.51 -1.85 -12.88
CA LYS A 98 16.89 -2.16 -13.26
C LYS A 98 17.51 -1.08 -14.14
N ALA A 99 16.80 -0.63 -15.19
CA ALA A 99 17.31 0.40 -16.08
C ALA A 99 17.57 1.74 -15.36
N LEU A 100 16.71 2.11 -14.41
CA LEU A 100 16.90 3.27 -13.53
C LEU A 100 18.13 3.10 -12.64
N GLN A 101 18.26 1.93 -11.99
CA GLN A 101 19.41 1.63 -11.13
C GLN A 101 20.73 1.68 -11.91
N ASP A 102 20.78 1.05 -13.09
CA ASP A 102 21.95 1.05 -13.97
C ASP A 102 22.27 2.47 -14.52
N ALA A 103 21.25 3.32 -14.66
CA ALA A 103 21.39 4.75 -14.98
C ALA A 103 21.78 5.62 -13.76
N GLY A 104 22.05 5.02 -12.60
CA GLY A 104 22.44 5.73 -11.38
C GLY A 104 21.29 6.44 -10.67
N VAL A 105 20.06 5.94 -10.82
CA VAL A 105 18.84 6.43 -10.15
C VAL A 105 18.30 5.33 -9.24
N GLY A 106 18.64 5.39 -7.96
CA GLY A 106 18.19 4.42 -6.97
C GLY A 106 16.72 4.63 -6.57
N LEU A 107 16.04 3.53 -6.22
CA LEU A 107 14.70 3.58 -5.67
C LEU A 107 14.71 4.11 -4.22
N LEU A 108 13.93 5.17 -3.96
CA LEU A 108 13.55 5.55 -2.61
C LEU A 108 12.32 4.76 -2.18
N TRP A 109 12.50 3.90 -1.17
CA TRP A 109 11.45 3.05 -0.64
C TRP A 109 10.34 3.90 -0.02
N SER A 110 9.18 3.87 -0.67
CA SER A 110 8.08 4.79 -0.37
C SER A 110 6.92 4.12 0.35
N TRP A 111 7.07 2.88 0.81
CA TRP A 111 6.17 2.29 1.79
C TRP A 111 6.26 3.04 3.14
N PRO A 112 5.14 3.35 3.83
CA PRO A 112 3.78 2.89 3.54
C PRO A 112 3.00 3.82 2.62
N MET A 113 3.51 5.00 2.23
CA MET A 113 2.73 5.98 1.47
C MET A 113 2.24 5.45 0.12
N MET A 114 3.07 4.69 -0.60
CA MET A 114 2.68 4.04 -1.85
C MET A 114 2.30 2.57 -1.56
N GLN A 115 1.08 2.15 -1.91
CA GLN A 115 0.57 0.82 -1.53
C GLN A 115 0.15 -0.03 -2.74
N GLY A 116 0.53 -1.31 -2.72
CA GLY A 116 0.14 -2.35 -3.69
C GLY A 116 -1.13 -3.12 -3.32
N SER A 117 -1.65 -2.96 -2.11
CA SER A 117 -2.95 -3.46 -1.69
C SER A 117 -4.03 -2.38 -1.75
N ASN A 118 -5.29 -2.78 -1.59
CA ASN A 118 -6.38 -1.85 -1.32
C ASN A 118 -6.52 -1.61 0.20
N PRO A 119 -7.31 -0.61 0.63
CA PRO A 119 -7.56 -0.29 2.04
C PRO A 119 -8.07 -1.47 2.89
N TRP A 120 -8.77 -2.44 2.29
CA TRP A 120 -9.42 -3.53 3.03
C TRP A 120 -8.44 -4.64 3.42
N PHE A 121 -7.38 -4.84 2.64
CA PHE A 121 -6.35 -5.86 2.90
C PHE A 121 -5.08 -5.30 3.55
N PHE A 122 -5.00 -3.98 3.74
CA PHE A 122 -3.86 -3.33 4.37
C PHE A 122 -3.92 -3.46 5.91
N ASP A 123 -2.77 -3.67 6.54
CA ASP A 123 -2.63 -3.56 7.99
C ASP A 123 -2.09 -2.18 8.37
N TYR A 124 -2.85 -1.48 9.21
CA TYR A 124 -2.61 -0.08 9.57
C TYR A 124 -1.83 0.04 10.88
N LEU A 125 -1.83 -1.01 11.70
CA LEU A 125 -1.49 -0.93 13.11
C LEU A 125 -0.09 -1.45 13.40
N SER A 126 0.38 -2.43 12.63
CA SER A 126 1.68 -3.07 12.90
C SER A 126 2.83 -2.41 12.13
N PRO A 127 4.05 -2.41 12.71
CA PRO A 127 5.22 -1.92 12.01
C PRO A 127 5.69 -2.90 10.92
N ALA A 128 6.12 -2.36 9.78
CA ALA A 128 6.91 -3.08 8.79
C ALA A 128 7.99 -2.16 8.22
N PHE A 129 9.12 -2.70 7.75
CA PHE A 129 10.22 -1.89 7.20
C PHE A 129 10.66 -0.71 8.10
N GLY A 130 10.59 -0.91 9.43
CA GLY A 130 10.92 0.10 10.44
C GLY A 130 9.93 1.27 10.56
N LYS A 131 8.71 1.17 9.99
CA LYS A 131 7.70 2.23 10.01
C LYS A 131 6.35 1.66 10.45
N THR A 132 5.60 2.43 11.23
CA THR A 132 4.20 2.13 11.57
C THR A 132 3.29 3.03 10.72
N PRO A 133 2.38 2.47 9.90
CA PRO A 133 1.59 3.26 8.94
C PRO A 133 0.75 4.37 9.55
N TRP A 134 0.22 4.17 10.76
CA TRP A 134 -0.75 5.04 11.46
C TRP A 134 -0.68 6.55 11.15
N CYS A 135 0.52 7.15 11.23
CA CYS A 135 0.74 8.59 11.05
C CYS A 135 1.37 9.00 9.71
N TYR A 136 1.46 8.08 8.76
CA TYR A 136 1.82 8.37 7.38
C TYR A 136 0.57 8.70 6.55
N PRO A 137 0.69 9.55 5.52
CA PRO A 137 -0.36 9.79 4.56
C PRO A 137 -0.33 8.73 3.44
N PRO A 138 -1.40 7.94 3.24
CA PRO A 138 -1.51 7.12 2.03
C PRO A 138 -1.54 8.02 0.80
N VAL A 139 -0.74 7.69 -0.21
CA VAL A 139 -0.68 8.39 -1.50
C VAL A 139 -1.41 7.58 -2.56
N THR A 140 -1.23 6.26 -2.55
CA THR A 140 -1.94 5.35 -3.45
C THR A 140 -2.50 4.14 -2.72
N TYR A 141 -3.54 3.56 -3.31
CA TYR A 141 -3.98 2.19 -3.07
C TYR A 141 -4.20 1.50 -4.41
N HIS A 142 -3.90 0.21 -4.51
CA HIS A 142 -3.99 -0.56 -5.75
C HIS A 142 -4.98 -1.73 -5.61
N HIS A 143 -5.31 -2.42 -6.72
CA HIS A 143 -6.36 -3.44 -6.78
C HIS A 143 -7.73 -2.90 -6.32
N MET A 144 -8.05 -1.68 -6.74
CA MET A 144 -9.28 -1.01 -6.38
C MET A 144 -10.41 -1.42 -7.32
N THR A 145 -11.48 -1.99 -6.75
CA THR A 145 -12.73 -2.19 -7.50
C THR A 145 -13.43 -0.86 -7.72
N PRO A 146 -14.38 -0.76 -8.67
CA PRO A 146 -15.20 0.45 -8.84
C PRO A 146 -15.88 0.90 -7.54
N GLU A 147 -16.40 -0.04 -6.74
CA GLU A 147 -17.01 0.24 -5.44
C GLU A 147 -15.98 0.74 -4.43
N GLY A 148 -14.77 0.17 -4.46
CA GLY A 148 -13.66 0.63 -3.62
C GLY A 148 -13.22 2.06 -3.96
N VAL A 149 -13.15 2.39 -5.25
CA VAL A 149 -12.87 3.76 -5.72
C VAL A 149 -13.95 4.73 -5.23
N GLN A 150 -15.23 4.35 -5.36
CA GLN A 150 -16.34 5.18 -4.87
C GLN A 150 -16.27 5.38 -3.36
N ALA A 151 -15.97 4.32 -2.59
CA ALA A 151 -15.86 4.42 -1.13
C ALA A 151 -14.73 5.35 -0.68
N MET A 152 -13.57 5.28 -1.35
CA MET A 152 -12.45 6.20 -1.07
C MET A 152 -12.77 7.63 -1.49
N TRP A 153 -13.44 7.83 -2.62
CA TRP A 153 -13.89 9.14 -3.06
C TRP A 153 -14.88 9.76 -2.07
N ASP A 154 -15.88 9.01 -1.63
CA ASP A 154 -16.87 9.50 -0.67
C ASP A 154 -16.22 9.86 0.68
N PHE A 155 -15.24 9.07 1.11
CA PHE A 155 -14.41 9.37 2.28
C PHE A 155 -13.63 10.68 2.10
N GLU A 156 -12.94 10.87 0.96
CA GLU A 156 -12.19 12.10 0.69
C GLU A 156 -13.10 13.33 0.63
N GLN A 157 -14.30 13.18 0.06
CA GLN A 157 -15.28 14.26 0.03
C GLN A 157 -15.82 14.59 1.42
N MET A 158 -15.95 13.59 2.30
CA MET A 158 -16.29 13.81 3.70
C MET A 158 -15.19 14.60 4.42
N GLN A 159 -13.94 14.16 4.28
CA GLN A 159 -12.78 14.82 4.92
C GLN A 159 -12.61 16.25 4.42
N SER A 160 -12.70 16.47 3.10
CA SER A 160 -12.53 17.79 2.48
C SER A 160 -13.60 18.81 2.92
N ARG A 161 -14.77 18.36 3.37
CA ARG A 161 -15.80 19.24 3.93
C ARG A 161 -15.46 19.71 5.35
N GLN A 162 -14.66 18.94 6.09
CA GLN A 162 -14.20 19.28 7.42
C GLN A 162 -12.96 20.17 7.35
N ASP A 163 -11.98 19.77 6.54
CA ASP A 163 -10.76 20.52 6.28
C ASP A 163 -10.25 20.23 4.86
N ARG A 164 -10.20 21.27 4.02
CA ARG A 164 -9.78 21.15 2.62
C ARG A 164 -8.26 21.01 2.46
N GLU A 165 -7.50 21.45 3.45
CA GLU A 165 -6.04 21.50 3.39
C GLU A 165 -5.39 20.37 4.21
N ALA A 166 -6.17 19.64 5.01
CA ALA A 166 -5.69 18.50 5.77
C ALA A 166 -5.22 17.36 4.86
N ASN A 167 -4.06 16.80 5.19
CA ASN A 167 -3.62 15.52 4.64
C ASN A 167 -4.45 14.41 5.29
N VAL A 168 -4.90 13.46 4.48
CA VAL A 168 -5.47 12.22 4.97
C VAL A 168 -4.34 11.36 5.52
N LEU A 169 -4.49 10.84 6.74
CA LEU A 169 -3.56 9.87 7.33
C LEU A 169 -4.17 8.47 7.36
N TYR A 170 -3.32 7.46 7.50
CA TYR A 170 -3.75 6.07 7.68
C TYR A 170 -4.70 5.89 8.87
N ARG A 171 -4.51 6.63 9.97
CA ARG A 171 -5.46 6.65 11.09
C ARG A 171 -6.88 7.03 10.64
N ASP A 172 -7.01 8.01 9.75
CA ASP A 172 -8.30 8.59 9.38
C ASP A 172 -9.06 7.59 8.48
N VAL A 173 -8.33 6.94 7.56
CA VAL A 173 -8.85 5.83 6.75
C VAL A 173 -9.28 4.66 7.64
N PHE A 174 -8.42 4.24 8.59
CA PHE A 174 -8.73 3.12 9.47
C PHE A 174 -9.98 3.40 10.32
N GLN A 175 -10.02 4.54 11.01
CA GLN A 175 -11.12 4.87 11.94
C GLN A 175 -12.46 5.07 11.21
N THR A 176 -12.43 5.52 9.95
CA THR A 176 -13.67 5.81 9.19
C THR A 176 -14.14 4.62 8.35
N LEU A 177 -13.23 3.93 7.68
CA LEU A 177 -13.57 2.88 6.70
C LEU A 177 -13.41 1.47 7.27
N ILE A 178 -12.49 1.25 8.19
CA ILE A 178 -12.11 -0.10 8.64
C ILE A 178 -12.74 -0.42 9.99
N GLN A 179 -12.37 0.33 11.04
CA GLN A 179 -12.73 0.07 12.43
C GLN A 179 -14.24 -0.13 12.67
N PRO A 180 -15.16 0.68 12.10
CA PRO A 180 -16.59 0.52 12.35
C PRO A 180 -17.18 -0.79 11.80
N ARG A 181 -16.43 -1.50 10.95
CA ARG A 181 -16.85 -2.73 10.28
C ARG A 181 -16.15 -3.97 10.86
N LEU A 182 -15.36 -3.82 11.92
CA LEU A 182 -14.68 -4.93 12.59
C LEU A 182 -15.64 -5.55 13.61
N SER A 183 -16.45 -6.52 13.16
CA SER A 183 -17.48 -7.16 13.95
C SER A 183 -17.00 -8.44 14.65
N GLN A 184 -17.79 -9.01 15.55
CA GLN A 184 -17.53 -10.38 16.01
C GLN A 184 -18.34 -11.34 15.14
N ASN A 185 -17.69 -12.36 14.59
CA ASN A 185 -18.33 -13.44 13.81
C ASN A 185 -19.14 -12.96 12.59
N GLU A 186 -18.45 -12.38 11.62
CA GLU A 186 -19.01 -12.04 10.32
C GLU A 186 -19.07 -13.25 9.40
N PRO A 187 -20.27 -13.68 8.96
CA PRO A 187 -20.42 -14.79 8.04
C PRO A 187 -20.08 -14.42 6.60
N ASP A 188 -19.69 -15.44 5.82
CA ASP A 188 -19.32 -15.34 4.40
C ASP A 188 -18.24 -14.28 4.14
N TRP A 189 -17.27 -14.20 5.05
CA TRP A 189 -16.25 -13.16 5.05
C TRP A 189 -14.88 -13.72 5.46
N ASP A 190 -13.84 -13.36 4.71
CA ASP A 190 -12.45 -13.72 4.99
C ASP A 190 -11.62 -12.47 5.27
N ASN A 191 -11.01 -12.41 6.44
CA ASN A 191 -10.15 -11.32 6.89
C ASN A 191 -8.66 -11.54 6.58
N GLU A 192 -8.31 -12.56 5.79
CA GLU A 192 -6.93 -12.90 5.40
C GLU A 192 -6.03 -13.22 6.60
N SER A 193 -6.58 -13.90 7.59
CA SER A 193 -5.78 -14.49 8.68
C SER A 193 -4.87 -15.58 8.09
N PRO A 194 -3.53 -15.52 8.27
CA PRO A 194 -2.64 -16.46 7.61
C PRO A 194 -2.29 -17.69 8.48
N ASP A 195 -2.37 -17.57 9.81
CA ASP A 195 -1.72 -18.51 10.72
C ASP A 195 -2.62 -19.70 11.06
N VAL A 196 -2.30 -20.88 10.54
CA VAL A 196 -3.08 -22.10 10.75
C VAL A 196 -3.01 -22.56 12.21
N THR A 197 -4.19 -22.78 12.79
CA THR A 197 -4.35 -23.39 14.12
C THR A 197 -5.03 -24.75 13.98
N GLU A 198 -4.34 -25.80 14.41
CA GLU A 198 -4.83 -27.18 14.34
C GLU A 198 -5.79 -27.53 15.48
N GLY A 199 -6.58 -28.59 15.31
CA GLY A 199 -7.41 -29.15 16.39
C GLY A 199 -8.67 -28.34 16.72
N VAL A 200 -9.11 -27.47 15.80
CA VAL A 200 -10.26 -26.58 15.99
C VAL A 200 -11.47 -27.09 15.20
N ALA A 201 -12.60 -27.31 15.89
CA ALA A 201 -13.80 -27.91 15.31
C ALA A 201 -14.95 -26.91 15.07
N SER A 202 -14.83 -25.69 15.59
CA SER A 202 -15.86 -24.66 15.49
C SER A 202 -15.28 -23.26 15.46
N VAL A 203 -16.10 -22.29 15.02
CA VAL A 203 -15.77 -20.86 15.07
C VAL A 203 -15.49 -20.41 16.50
N ALA A 204 -16.27 -20.89 17.47
CA ALA A 204 -16.11 -20.55 18.88
C ALA A 204 -14.76 -21.06 19.43
N ASP A 205 -14.35 -22.26 19.05
CA ASP A 205 -13.04 -22.79 19.39
C ASP A 205 -11.92 -21.96 18.72
N CYS A 206 -12.11 -21.54 17.47
CA CYS A 206 -11.14 -20.70 16.76
C CYS A 206 -10.96 -19.33 17.44
N GLN A 207 -12.07 -18.70 17.83
CA GLN A 207 -12.06 -17.48 18.63
C GLN A 207 -11.36 -17.71 19.98
N ALA A 208 -11.63 -18.83 20.65
CA ALA A 208 -10.99 -19.16 21.93
C ALA A 208 -9.47 -19.35 21.77
N GLN A 209 -9.01 -19.98 20.68
CA GLN A 209 -7.58 -20.10 20.38
C GLN A 209 -6.93 -18.73 20.16
N CYS A 210 -7.57 -17.85 19.38
CA CYS A 210 -7.10 -16.47 19.25
C CYS A 210 -7.10 -15.74 20.61
N ALA A 211 -8.07 -16.00 21.48
CA ALA A 211 -8.09 -15.39 22.81
C ALA A 211 -6.93 -15.87 23.72
N LEU A 212 -6.37 -17.06 23.51
CA LEU A 212 -5.22 -17.57 24.26
C LEU A 212 -3.90 -16.86 23.91
N ASP A 213 -3.74 -16.42 22.67
CA ASP A 213 -2.62 -15.56 22.27
C ASP A 213 -2.97 -14.10 22.54
N ALA A 214 -2.25 -13.44 23.46
CA ALA A 214 -2.49 -12.05 23.81
C ALA A 214 -2.30 -11.08 22.64
N GLU A 215 -1.49 -11.45 21.64
CA GLU A 215 -1.21 -10.63 20.46
C GLU A 215 -2.18 -10.89 19.29
N CYS A 216 -3.04 -11.91 19.38
CA CYS A 216 -4.00 -12.19 18.31
C CYS A 216 -5.10 -11.12 18.25
N LEU A 217 -5.29 -10.55 17.06
CA LEU A 217 -6.24 -9.47 16.80
C LEU A 217 -7.41 -9.90 15.92
N GLN A 218 -7.28 -10.99 15.17
CA GLN A 218 -8.36 -11.52 14.34
C GLN A 218 -8.24 -13.03 14.11
N TYR A 219 -9.34 -13.65 13.72
CA TYR A 219 -9.41 -15.06 13.35
C TYR A 219 -10.36 -15.26 12.17
N SER A 220 -10.19 -16.34 11.43
CA SER A 220 -11.16 -16.83 10.45
C SER A 220 -11.28 -18.35 10.52
N TYR A 221 -12.46 -18.85 10.19
CA TYR A 221 -12.78 -20.27 10.27
C TYR A 221 -13.53 -20.71 9.01
N GLU A 222 -13.05 -21.79 8.41
CA GLU A 222 -13.77 -22.62 7.45
C GLU A 222 -13.83 -24.06 8.01
N PRO A 223 -14.75 -24.93 7.56
CA PRO A 223 -14.92 -26.26 8.15
C PRO A 223 -13.61 -27.05 8.27
N GLY A 224 -13.15 -27.26 9.52
CA GLY A 224 -11.93 -27.99 9.83
C GLY A 224 -10.62 -27.19 9.73
N ARG A 225 -10.69 -25.87 9.51
CA ARG A 225 -9.50 -25.01 9.42
C ARG A 225 -9.74 -23.68 10.12
N CYS A 226 -9.00 -23.46 11.20
CA CYS A 226 -8.91 -22.19 11.89
C CYS A 226 -7.65 -21.45 11.48
N LEU A 227 -7.78 -20.16 11.21
CA LEU A 227 -6.70 -19.24 10.92
C LEU A 227 -6.74 -18.09 11.92
N THR A 228 -5.59 -17.64 12.40
CA THR A 228 -5.46 -16.49 13.31
C THR A 228 -4.48 -15.48 12.74
N SER A 229 -4.44 -14.28 13.31
CA SER A 229 -3.49 -13.24 12.92
C SER A 229 -3.27 -12.24 14.03
N LYS A 230 -2.03 -11.74 14.11
CA LYS A 230 -1.63 -10.57 14.90
C LYS A 230 -1.84 -9.25 14.17
N LEU A 231 -2.18 -9.30 12.88
CA LEU A 231 -2.45 -8.14 12.04
C LEU A 231 -3.94 -7.85 11.97
N VAL A 232 -4.34 -6.62 11.64
CA VAL A 232 -5.75 -6.28 11.42
C VAL A 232 -5.98 -5.94 9.96
N ARG A 233 -6.84 -6.72 9.31
CA ARG A 233 -7.32 -6.49 7.95
C ARG A 233 -8.83 -6.61 7.92
N ARG A 234 -9.47 -5.81 7.08
CA ARG A 234 -10.91 -5.94 6.84
C ARG A 234 -11.20 -7.16 5.97
N GLY A 235 -10.42 -7.40 4.92
CA GLY A 235 -10.62 -8.52 3.99
C GLY A 235 -11.82 -8.35 3.06
N SER A 236 -12.43 -9.46 2.64
CA SER A 236 -13.48 -9.46 1.61
C SER A 236 -14.48 -10.60 1.77
N HIS A 237 -15.58 -10.52 1.02
CA HIS A 237 -16.61 -11.56 1.00
C HIS A 237 -16.05 -12.87 0.42
N LYS A 238 -16.24 -13.97 1.16
CA LYS A 238 -15.87 -15.33 0.76
C LYS A 238 -16.85 -16.34 1.36
N PRO A 239 -17.72 -16.95 0.54
CA PRO A 239 -18.72 -17.89 1.03
C PRO A 239 -18.13 -19.03 1.85
N GLY A 240 -18.76 -19.36 2.98
CA GLY A 240 -18.37 -20.48 3.84
C GLY A 240 -17.23 -20.18 4.81
N VAL A 241 -16.70 -18.95 4.84
CA VAL A 241 -15.73 -18.49 5.84
C VAL A 241 -16.42 -17.59 6.85
N ILE A 242 -16.12 -17.77 8.14
CA ILE A 242 -16.58 -16.89 9.21
C ILE A 242 -15.36 -16.21 9.82
N SER A 243 -15.32 -14.88 9.80
CA SER A 243 -14.23 -14.08 10.34
C SER A 243 -14.64 -13.33 11.59
N GLY A 244 -13.70 -13.09 12.50
CA GLY A 244 -13.93 -12.22 13.65
C GLY A 244 -12.70 -11.41 14.01
N TRP A 245 -12.96 -10.28 14.67
CA TRP A 245 -11.94 -9.35 15.15
C TRP A 245 -12.06 -9.18 16.66
N MET A 246 -10.91 -9.16 17.33
CA MET A 246 -10.81 -8.96 18.78
C MET A 246 -10.96 -7.47 19.10
N ALA A 247 -12.16 -6.93 18.90
CA ALA A 247 -12.44 -5.49 18.89
C ALA A 247 -11.89 -4.74 20.12
N GLU A 248 -11.98 -5.32 21.33
CA GLU A 248 -11.42 -4.71 22.54
C GLU A 248 -9.90 -4.55 22.47
N ARG A 249 -9.17 -5.57 21.98
CA ARG A 249 -7.71 -5.52 21.79
C ARG A 249 -7.34 -4.53 20.70
N ILE A 250 -8.07 -4.53 19.59
CA ILE A 250 -7.85 -3.57 18.50
C ILE A 250 -8.04 -2.13 19.00
N ASN A 251 -9.08 -1.87 19.80
CA ASN A 251 -9.30 -0.57 20.41
C ASN A 251 -8.19 -0.17 21.39
N GLN A 252 -7.61 -1.13 22.13
CA GLN A 252 -6.44 -0.88 22.98
C GLN A 252 -5.23 -0.48 22.14
N VAL A 253 -4.91 -1.21 21.05
CA VAL A 253 -3.82 -0.86 20.13
C VAL A 253 -4.02 0.53 19.52
N VAL A 254 -5.24 0.85 19.08
CA VAL A 254 -5.59 2.19 18.55
C VAL A 254 -5.39 3.27 19.61
N ALA A 255 -5.76 3.00 20.87
CA ALA A 255 -5.57 3.94 21.97
C ALA A 255 -4.08 4.16 22.31
N GLU A 256 -3.27 3.10 22.24
CA GLU A 256 -1.82 3.15 22.43
C GLU A 256 -1.11 3.93 21.33
N LEU A 257 -1.52 3.75 20.07
CA LEU A 257 -1.01 4.53 18.93
C LEU A 257 -1.38 6.02 19.05
N GLY A 258 -2.55 6.32 19.63
CA GLY A 258 -2.96 7.68 19.95
C GLY A 258 -3.13 8.60 18.74
N PRO A 259 -3.27 9.92 18.97
CA PRO A 259 -3.28 10.90 17.90
C PRO A 259 -1.89 11.09 17.30
N CYS A 260 -1.83 11.44 16.01
CA CYS A 260 -0.57 11.84 15.38
C CYS A 260 -0.30 13.31 15.68
N GLN A 261 0.79 13.57 16.41
CA GLN A 261 1.28 14.92 16.68
C GLN A 261 1.85 15.57 15.41
N ASP A 262 2.62 14.78 14.65
CA ASP A 262 3.20 15.16 13.37
C ASP A 262 2.81 14.17 12.28
N ILE A 263 2.86 14.62 11.03
CA ILE A 263 2.70 13.76 9.86
C ILE A 263 4.06 13.17 9.50
N ASN A 264 4.13 11.85 9.42
CA ASN A 264 5.34 11.16 8.97
C ASN A 264 5.37 11.13 7.44
N TRP A 265 6.45 11.64 6.85
CA TRP A 265 6.68 11.59 5.41
C TRP A 265 7.87 10.72 5.09
N ILE A 266 7.89 10.15 3.88
CA ILE A 266 9.10 9.59 3.30
C ILE A 266 9.96 10.75 2.79
N HIS A 267 11.22 10.77 3.19
CA HIS A 267 12.20 11.80 2.83
C HIS A 267 13.40 11.17 2.10
N PRO A 268 14.17 11.95 1.31
CA PRO A 268 15.41 11.50 0.67
C PRO A 268 16.42 10.86 1.62
#